data_AF-A0A0L1J384-F1
#
_entry.id   AF-A0A0L1J384-F1
#
_cell.length_a   1.000
_cell.length_b   1.000
_cell.length_c   1.000
_cell.angle_alpha   90.00
_cell.angle_beta   90.00
_cell.angle_gamma   90.00
#
_symmetry.space_group_name_H-M   'P 1'
#
loop_
_entity.id
_entity.type
_entity.pdbx_description
1 polymer ?
#
loop_
_entity_poly.entity_id
_entity_poly.type
_entity_poly.pdbx_seq_one_letter_code
_entity_poly.pdbx_strand_id
1 'polypeptide(L)'
;MAPTHSSKPSVATSVDTYLSHDTTGDWKRYSANVDLEAQQPPRKCFASLRYLLLTIYRRLFTLIYCGNAVAFVIVMVQSREKLLAFVNAAAVNLLICGLARHPMVVNVIFVSICRIPQSTPLMLRKMAAKAYHYGGVHSGCGVASFLWYVGLVALISREYWMLPGSGTVSLPVVVLAYVLLADLVAIIVVAHPTFRTKMHDYFELTHRFGAWLAVALFLTLLVVFSDQARHAEDVSLGRYLIKLPAFWIVLVIVATIVHPWLLLRRVKVWPEYLSPHAARLHLDHTSTAFGKVIALSKHPLRTWHSFATFPDPDGKSFSCIVSKAGDWTTRCIDQQPTYLWKRGTLMYGFIHVMRVFRRVVIVTTGSGIGPCLSWLSEKDRPPLRVLWQTRNPSRTYGKDVLNLVRQLDPNPLIIDTNSSGRLDMVPMARELVREFDAEAVCVISNPVLTKKVVFELEASGVPAFGPIFDS
;
A
#
# COMPACT_ATOMS: atom_id res chain seq x y z
N MET A 1 -52.75 25.60 50.72
CA MET A 1 -52.03 24.37 50.31
C MET A 1 -51.51 24.59 48.90
N ALA A 2 -50.20 24.77 48.78
CA ALA A 2 -49.51 25.17 47.55
C ALA A 2 -49.23 23.96 46.63
N PRO A 3 -49.14 24.15 45.30
CA PRO A 3 -48.78 23.09 44.36
C PRO A 3 -47.26 22.94 44.28
N THR A 4 -46.77 21.72 44.46
CA THR A 4 -45.36 21.36 44.31
C THR A 4 -45.04 21.02 42.84
N HIS A 5 -44.25 21.88 42.21
CA HIS A 5 -43.62 21.63 40.92
C HIS A 5 -42.60 20.48 41.02
N SER A 6 -42.78 19.39 40.26
CA SER A 6 -41.73 18.41 40.02
C SER A 6 -40.83 18.87 38.86
N SER A 7 -39.61 19.29 39.19
CA SER A 7 -38.57 19.64 38.22
C SER A 7 -38.06 18.38 37.49
N LYS A 8 -37.97 18.47 36.17
CA LYS A 8 -37.31 17.48 35.31
C LYS A 8 -35.81 17.44 35.64
N PRO A 9 -35.13 16.28 35.63
CA PRO A 9 -33.69 16.24 35.80
C PRO A 9 -33.00 16.82 34.55
N SER A 10 -32.17 17.85 34.76
CA SER A 10 -31.40 18.50 33.71
C SER A 10 -30.27 17.59 33.21
N VAL A 11 -30.35 17.17 31.95
CA VAL A 11 -29.31 16.43 31.22
C VAL A 11 -28.00 17.23 31.05
N ALA A 12 -28.02 18.53 31.34
CA ALA A 12 -26.88 19.43 31.17
C ALA A 12 -25.74 19.27 32.20
N THR A 13 -25.96 18.57 33.32
CA THR A 13 -24.97 18.51 34.43
C THR A 13 -24.04 17.29 34.36
N SER A 14 -24.11 16.48 33.30
CA SER A 14 -23.31 15.25 33.17
C SER A 14 -22.24 15.29 32.08
N VAL A 15 -22.10 16.41 31.35
CA VAL A 15 -21.08 16.55 30.28
C VAL A 15 -19.86 17.32 30.77
N ASP A 16 -20.04 18.32 31.65
CA ASP A 16 -18.94 19.15 32.15
C ASP A 16 -18.03 18.43 33.16
N THR A 17 -18.52 17.39 33.83
CA THR A 17 -17.70 16.59 34.76
C THR A 17 -16.77 15.60 34.06
N TYR A 18 -17.00 15.29 32.77
CA TYR A 18 -16.07 14.48 31.95
C TYR A 18 -15.02 15.32 31.23
N LEU A 19 -15.14 16.65 31.26
CA LEU A 19 -14.13 17.56 30.69
C LEU A 19 -12.91 17.75 31.61
N SER A 20 -12.95 17.30 32.87
CA SER A 20 -11.89 17.54 33.87
C SER A 20 -10.92 16.37 34.11
N HIS A 21 -11.16 15.18 33.54
CA HIS A 21 -10.12 14.14 33.54
C HIS A 21 -9.11 14.42 32.44
N ASP A 22 -8.11 15.21 32.81
CA ASP A 22 -6.98 15.62 32.00
C ASP A 22 -6.10 14.40 31.69
N THR A 23 -6.46 13.62 30.66
CA THR A 23 -5.67 12.47 30.14
C THR A 23 -4.27 12.89 29.64
N THR A 24 -3.97 14.20 29.66
CA THR A 24 -2.65 14.75 29.37
C THR A 24 -1.59 14.40 30.42
N GLY A 25 -1.98 13.87 31.59
CA GLY A 25 -1.07 13.44 32.66
C GLY A 25 -0.68 11.96 32.65
N ASP A 26 -1.49 11.07 32.05
CA ASP A 26 -1.33 9.62 32.20
C ASP A 26 -0.05 9.08 31.53
N TRP A 27 0.43 9.72 30.46
CA TRP A 27 1.71 9.33 29.86
C TRP A 27 2.89 9.54 30.80
N LYS A 28 2.79 10.43 31.79
CA LYS A 28 3.85 10.60 32.79
C LYS A 28 4.01 9.33 33.62
N ARG A 29 2.92 8.62 33.92
CA ARG A 29 2.96 7.30 34.58
C ARG A 29 3.69 6.29 33.69
N TYR A 30 3.31 6.22 32.41
CA TYR A 30 3.98 5.38 31.40
C TYR A 30 5.41 5.82 31.06
N SER A 31 5.87 6.99 31.50
CA SER A 31 7.27 7.41 31.34
C SER A 31 8.08 7.24 32.63
N ALA A 32 7.44 7.38 33.79
CA ALA A 32 8.08 7.32 35.10
C ALA A 32 8.24 5.88 35.60
N ASN A 33 7.33 4.97 35.24
CA ASN A 33 7.38 3.56 35.63
C ASN A 33 8.11 2.67 34.61
N VAL A 34 8.80 3.26 33.63
CA VAL A 34 9.54 2.50 32.62
C VAL A 34 10.87 2.06 33.20
N ASP A 35 10.89 0.87 33.78
CA ASP A 35 12.14 0.14 33.93
C ASP A 35 12.64 -0.31 32.54
N LEU A 36 13.48 0.52 31.93
CA LEU A 36 14.04 0.29 30.61
C LEU A 36 14.92 -0.97 30.55
N GLU A 37 15.53 -1.36 31.68
CA GLU A 37 16.38 -2.55 31.79
C GLU A 37 15.51 -3.82 31.86
N ALA A 38 14.45 -3.83 32.67
CA ALA A 38 13.49 -4.94 32.74
C ALA A 38 12.64 -5.11 31.46
N GLN A 39 12.56 -4.08 30.62
CA GLN A 39 11.85 -4.12 29.34
C GLN A 39 12.68 -4.59 28.14
N GLN A 40 13.93 -5.02 28.35
CA GLN A 40 14.76 -5.64 27.30
C GLN A 40 14.65 -7.17 27.34
N PRO A 41 13.65 -7.80 26.69
CA PRO A 41 13.65 -9.24 26.56
C PRO A 41 14.87 -9.70 25.73
N PRO A 42 15.35 -10.95 25.94
CA PRO A 42 16.42 -11.50 25.14
C PRO A 42 16.03 -11.45 23.67
N ARG A 43 16.82 -10.73 22.87
CA ARG A 43 16.58 -10.59 21.43
C ARG A 43 16.66 -11.97 20.78
N LYS A 44 15.68 -12.32 19.94
CA LYS A 44 15.75 -13.56 19.15
C LYS A 44 17.05 -13.58 18.34
N CYS A 45 17.76 -14.71 18.39
CA CYS A 45 18.95 -14.92 17.57
C CYS A 45 18.61 -14.64 16.08
N PHE A 46 19.48 -13.90 15.39
CA PHE A 46 19.28 -13.44 14.00
C PHE A 46 18.12 -12.48 13.74
N ALA A 47 17.53 -11.83 14.77
CA ALA A 47 16.47 -10.82 14.56
C ALA A 47 16.90 -9.71 13.58
N SER A 48 18.13 -9.20 13.72
CA SER A 48 18.69 -8.19 12.81
C SER A 48 18.77 -8.68 11.36
N LEU A 49 19.24 -9.90 11.12
CA LEU A 49 19.27 -10.49 9.78
C LEU A 49 17.87 -10.67 9.20
N ARG A 50 16.94 -11.19 10.01
CA ARG A 50 15.55 -11.47 9.64
C ARG A 50 14.76 -10.21 9.29
N TYR A 51 14.92 -9.13 10.04
CA TYR A 51 14.08 -7.94 9.94
C TYR A 51 14.74 -6.77 9.20
N LEU A 52 16.07 -6.68 9.18
CA LEU A 52 16.79 -5.62 8.48
C LEU A 52 17.13 -6.01 7.03
N LEU A 53 17.54 -7.26 6.80
CA LEU A 53 18.01 -7.73 5.49
C LEU A 53 16.97 -8.61 4.76
N LEU A 54 16.38 -9.58 5.46
CA LEU A 54 15.40 -10.52 4.91
C LEU A 54 13.95 -10.07 5.18
N THR A 55 13.63 -8.82 4.85
CA THR A 55 12.24 -8.34 4.93
C THR A 55 11.32 -9.23 4.07
N ILE A 56 10.04 -9.33 4.44
CA ILE A 56 9.08 -10.20 3.73
C ILE A 56 8.96 -9.81 2.27
N TYR A 57 8.97 -8.49 2.00
CA TYR A 57 9.09 -7.94 0.66
C TYR A 57 10.25 -8.58 -0.12
N ARG A 58 11.47 -8.56 0.46
CA ARG A 58 12.67 -9.10 -0.19
C ARG A 58 12.60 -10.61 -0.34
N ARG A 59 12.01 -11.33 0.62
CA ARG A 59 11.80 -12.78 0.50
C ARG A 59 10.86 -13.13 -0.65
N LEU A 60 9.73 -12.44 -0.76
CA LEU A 60 8.78 -12.64 -1.86
C LEU A 60 9.44 -12.31 -3.21
N PHE A 61 10.17 -11.19 -3.28
CA PHE A 61 10.96 -10.82 -4.45
C PHE A 61 11.95 -11.93 -4.83
N THR A 62 12.80 -12.35 -3.89
CA THR A 62 13.83 -13.36 -4.13
C THR A 62 13.22 -14.70 -4.51
N LEU A 63 12.15 -15.12 -3.85
CA LEU A 63 11.44 -16.36 -4.18
C LEU A 63 10.97 -16.37 -5.64
N ILE A 64 10.29 -15.30 -6.07
CA ILE A 64 9.76 -15.19 -7.43
C ILE A 64 10.89 -15.07 -8.45
N TYR A 65 11.91 -14.26 -8.16
CA TYR A 65 13.04 -14.09 -9.06
C TYR A 65 13.85 -15.37 -9.22
N CYS A 66 14.21 -16.05 -8.12
CA CYS A 66 14.95 -17.30 -8.16
C CYS A 66 14.15 -18.41 -8.86
N GLY A 67 12.85 -18.51 -8.61
CA GLY A 67 11.98 -19.46 -9.32
C GLY A 67 12.00 -19.23 -10.83
N ASN A 68 11.90 -17.96 -11.26
CA ASN A 68 12.02 -17.60 -12.67
C ASN A 68 13.41 -17.85 -13.25
N ALA A 69 14.48 -17.55 -12.50
CA ALA A 69 15.85 -17.77 -12.95
C ALA A 69 16.16 -19.27 -13.15
N VAL A 70 15.67 -20.12 -12.26
CA VAL A 70 15.77 -21.58 -12.41
C VAL A 70 15.00 -22.04 -13.65
N ALA A 71 13.75 -21.59 -13.81
CA ALA A 71 12.95 -21.90 -14.99
C ALA A 71 13.62 -21.41 -16.29
N PHE A 72 14.23 -20.22 -16.27
CA PHE A 72 14.99 -19.65 -17.38
C PHE A 72 16.13 -20.57 -17.81
N VAL A 73 16.94 -21.05 -16.86
CA VAL A 73 18.05 -21.97 -17.15
C VAL A 73 17.54 -23.30 -17.73
N ILE A 74 16.47 -23.86 -17.13
CA ILE A 74 15.87 -25.12 -17.60
C ILE A 74 15.39 -24.96 -19.05
N VAL A 75 14.62 -23.91 -19.35
CA VAL A 75 14.08 -23.67 -20.70
C VAL A 75 15.21 -23.40 -21.70
N MET A 76 16.24 -22.65 -21.31
CA MET A 76 17.42 -22.41 -22.16
C MET A 76 18.12 -23.69 -22.60
N VAL A 77 18.24 -24.67 -21.71
CA VAL A 77 18.93 -25.93 -21.97
C VAL A 77 18.04 -26.92 -22.72
N GLN A 78 16.78 -27.06 -22.31
CA GLN A 78 15.92 -28.18 -22.72
C GLN A 78 14.96 -27.86 -23.88
N SER A 79 14.57 -26.60 -24.07
CA SER A 79 13.46 -26.29 -25.00
C SER A 79 13.92 -26.23 -26.45
N ARG A 80 13.19 -26.90 -27.35
CA ARG A 80 13.38 -26.79 -28.80
C ARG A 80 12.77 -25.49 -29.34
N GLU A 81 11.57 -25.11 -28.86
CA GLU A 81 10.87 -23.87 -29.21
C GLU A 81 11.20 -22.72 -28.24
N LYS A 82 12.47 -22.30 -28.22
CA LYS A 82 12.96 -21.33 -27.22
C LYS A 82 12.25 -19.98 -27.33
N LEU A 83 11.93 -19.51 -28.53
CA LEU A 83 11.35 -18.18 -28.71
C LEU A 83 9.97 -18.03 -28.06
N LEU A 84 9.04 -18.96 -28.35
CA LEU A 84 7.67 -18.92 -27.85
C LEU A 84 7.61 -19.04 -26.32
N ALA A 85 8.43 -19.93 -25.75
CA ALA A 85 8.52 -20.10 -24.30
C ALA A 85 8.96 -18.80 -23.60
N PHE A 86 9.92 -18.07 -24.18
CA PHE A 86 10.43 -16.82 -23.62
C PHE A 86 9.42 -15.68 -23.71
N VAL A 87 8.73 -15.55 -24.85
CA VAL A 87 7.66 -14.55 -25.03
C VAL A 87 6.55 -14.79 -24.00
N ASN A 88 6.10 -16.05 -23.85
CA ASN A 88 5.05 -16.40 -22.91
C ASN A 88 5.48 -16.16 -21.46
N ALA A 89 6.69 -16.56 -21.08
CA ALA A 89 7.20 -16.37 -19.72
C ALA A 89 7.36 -14.88 -19.36
N ALA A 90 7.84 -14.05 -20.30
CA ALA A 90 7.89 -12.60 -20.12
C ALA A 90 6.47 -12.02 -19.93
N ALA A 91 5.52 -12.40 -20.80
CA ALA A 91 4.14 -11.92 -20.74
C ALA A 91 3.43 -12.32 -19.44
N VAL A 92 3.58 -13.57 -18.98
CA VAL A 92 3.00 -14.04 -17.70
C VAL A 92 3.55 -13.26 -16.51
N ASN A 93 4.86 -13.05 -16.46
CA ASN A 93 5.46 -12.25 -15.38
C ASN A 93 4.97 -10.79 -15.43
N LEU A 94 4.87 -10.19 -16.60
CA LEU A 94 4.34 -8.84 -16.76
C LEU A 94 2.87 -8.74 -16.31
N LEU A 95 2.05 -9.75 -16.62
CA LEU A 95 0.66 -9.83 -16.16
C LEU A 95 0.58 -9.89 -14.63
N ILE A 96 1.32 -10.79 -14.00
CA ILE A 96 1.31 -10.91 -12.53
C ILE A 96 1.85 -9.63 -11.88
N CYS A 97 2.88 -9.02 -12.47
CA CYS A 97 3.41 -7.72 -12.07
C CYS A 97 2.31 -6.64 -12.06
N GLY A 98 1.51 -6.54 -13.13
CA GLY A 98 0.38 -5.60 -13.21
C GLY A 98 -0.75 -5.92 -12.23
N LEU A 99 -1.16 -7.18 -12.16
CA LEU A 99 -2.23 -7.64 -11.26
C LEU A 99 -1.90 -7.39 -9.79
N ALA A 100 -0.64 -7.53 -9.37
CA ALA A 100 -0.20 -7.26 -8.00
C ALA A 100 -0.44 -5.80 -7.55
N ARG A 101 -0.67 -4.87 -8.49
CA ARG A 101 -1.03 -3.46 -8.21
C ARG A 101 -2.46 -3.11 -8.63
N HIS A 102 -3.24 -4.06 -9.12
CA HIS A 102 -4.61 -3.80 -9.58
C HIS A 102 -5.58 -3.67 -8.38
N PRO A 103 -6.40 -2.59 -8.28
CA PRO A 103 -7.25 -2.33 -7.11
C PRO A 103 -8.15 -3.49 -6.69
N MET A 104 -8.75 -4.19 -7.66
CA MET A 104 -9.64 -5.32 -7.37
C MET A 104 -8.88 -6.53 -6.84
N VAL A 105 -7.69 -6.81 -7.37
CA VAL A 105 -6.86 -7.96 -6.95
C VAL A 105 -6.37 -7.73 -5.52
N VAL A 106 -5.86 -6.53 -5.25
CA VAL A 106 -5.44 -6.13 -3.90
C VAL A 106 -6.62 -6.24 -2.93
N ASN A 107 -7.81 -5.76 -3.32
CA ASN A 107 -9.00 -5.88 -2.49
C ASN A 107 -9.37 -7.34 -2.19
N VAL A 108 -9.33 -8.22 -3.19
CA VAL A 108 -9.60 -9.66 -3.02
C VAL A 108 -8.60 -10.29 -2.05
N ILE A 109 -7.31 -9.95 -2.13
CA ILE A 109 -6.28 -10.43 -1.20
C ILE A 109 -6.65 -10.04 0.24
N PHE A 110 -6.92 -8.76 0.49
CA PHE A 110 -7.23 -8.25 1.83
C PHE A 110 -8.52 -8.84 2.40
N VAL A 111 -9.60 -8.91 1.61
CA VAL A 111 -10.87 -9.51 2.06
C VAL A 111 -10.68 -11.00 2.36
N SER A 112 -9.91 -11.72 1.54
CA SER A 112 -9.65 -13.15 1.77
C SER A 112 -8.89 -13.40 3.07
N ILE A 113 -7.88 -12.58 3.38
CA ILE A 113 -7.14 -12.66 4.65
C ILE A 113 -8.06 -12.36 5.83
N CYS A 114 -8.93 -11.37 5.69
CA CYS A 114 -9.83 -10.95 6.76
C CYS A 114 -11.01 -11.91 6.99
N ARG A 115 -11.18 -12.93 6.15
CA ARG A 115 -12.08 -14.07 6.41
C ARG A 115 -11.48 -15.10 7.36
N ILE A 116 -10.19 -15.01 7.69
CA ILE A 116 -9.57 -15.91 8.67
C ILE A 116 -10.19 -15.63 10.05
N PRO A 117 -10.85 -16.63 10.67
CA PRO A 117 -11.49 -16.44 11.97
C PRO A 117 -10.46 -16.08 13.06
N GLN A 118 -10.88 -15.27 14.03
CA GLN A 118 -10.06 -14.95 15.20
C GLN A 118 -9.79 -16.17 16.10
N SER A 119 -10.52 -17.27 15.92
CA SER A 119 -10.26 -18.58 16.57
C SER A 119 -9.02 -19.29 16.02
N THR A 120 -8.58 -18.94 14.81
CA THR A 120 -7.40 -19.55 14.16
C THR A 120 -6.14 -19.31 14.99
N PRO A 121 -5.20 -20.28 15.06
CA PRO A 121 -3.93 -20.10 15.76
C PRO A 121 -3.23 -18.80 15.37
N LEU A 122 -2.73 -18.08 16.38
CA LEU A 122 -2.12 -16.76 16.20
C LEU A 122 -0.97 -16.78 15.18
N MET A 123 -0.22 -17.89 15.08
CA MET A 123 0.84 -18.04 14.09
C MET A 123 0.34 -17.87 12.65
N LEU A 124 -0.77 -18.51 12.29
CA LEU A 124 -1.35 -18.43 10.94
C LEU A 124 -1.88 -17.02 10.68
N ARG A 125 -2.53 -16.40 11.68
CA ARG A 125 -3.01 -15.01 11.59
C ARG A 125 -1.86 -14.03 11.39
N LYS A 126 -0.75 -14.19 12.12
CA LYS A 126 0.49 -13.39 11.93
C LYS A 126 1.04 -13.54 10.51
N MET A 127 1.07 -14.76 9.97
CA MET A 127 1.56 -15.02 8.61
C MET A 127 0.65 -14.40 7.54
N ALA A 128 -0.66 -14.59 7.65
CA ALA A 128 -1.62 -14.03 6.70
C ALA A 128 -1.64 -12.49 6.73
N ALA A 129 -1.55 -11.89 7.93
CA ALA A 129 -1.47 -10.44 8.10
C ALA A 129 -0.25 -9.81 7.41
N LYS A 130 0.78 -10.59 7.05
CA LYS A 130 1.98 -10.11 6.34
C LYS A 130 1.80 -10.01 4.81
N ALA A 131 0.64 -10.36 4.27
CA ALA A 131 0.40 -10.30 2.83
C ALA A 131 0.39 -8.88 2.25
N TYR A 132 0.29 -7.82 3.06
CA TYR A 132 0.43 -6.44 2.56
C TYR A 132 1.84 -6.16 1.98
N HIS A 133 2.80 -7.08 2.16
CA HIS A 133 4.09 -7.11 1.47
C HIS A 133 4.04 -7.59 0.00
N TYR A 134 2.86 -7.66 -0.61
CA TYR A 134 2.66 -8.05 -2.02
C TYR A 134 3.46 -7.20 -3.03
N GLY A 135 3.93 -6.01 -2.65
CA GLY A 135 4.87 -5.22 -3.49
C GLY A 135 6.14 -6.00 -3.89
N GLY A 136 6.58 -6.97 -3.07
CA GLY A 136 7.67 -7.87 -3.41
C GLY A 136 7.36 -8.77 -4.61
N VAL A 137 6.09 -9.16 -4.78
CA VAL A 137 5.60 -9.92 -5.94
C VAL A 137 5.65 -9.07 -7.19
N HIS A 138 5.14 -7.84 -7.12
CA HIS A 138 5.18 -6.88 -8.21
C HIS A 138 6.61 -6.67 -8.72
N SER A 139 7.56 -6.32 -7.85
CA SER A 139 8.95 -6.11 -8.27
C SER A 139 9.63 -7.40 -8.72
N GLY A 140 9.37 -8.53 -8.07
CA GLY A 140 9.97 -9.83 -8.44
C GLY A 140 9.57 -10.25 -9.85
N CYS A 141 8.28 -10.16 -10.16
CA CYS A 141 7.75 -10.42 -11.49
C CYS A 141 8.21 -9.38 -12.51
N GLY A 142 8.33 -8.10 -12.15
CA GLY A 142 8.87 -7.06 -13.06
C GLY A 142 10.31 -7.36 -13.50
N VAL A 143 11.20 -7.66 -12.56
CA VAL A 143 12.60 -8.01 -12.87
C VAL A 143 12.70 -9.37 -13.58
N ALA A 144 11.87 -10.34 -13.21
CA ALA A 144 11.81 -11.63 -13.91
C ALA A 144 11.33 -11.46 -15.37
N SER A 145 10.31 -10.63 -15.62
CA SER A 145 9.85 -10.31 -16.98
C SER A 145 10.99 -9.72 -17.81
N PHE A 146 11.80 -8.84 -17.22
CA PHE A 146 12.98 -8.29 -17.88
C PHE A 146 14.04 -9.36 -18.18
N LEU A 147 14.33 -10.27 -17.25
CA LEU A 147 15.26 -11.38 -17.48
C LEU A 147 14.83 -12.23 -18.69
N TRP A 148 13.57 -12.65 -18.72
CA TRP A 148 13.00 -13.39 -19.85
C TRP A 148 13.07 -12.60 -21.15
N TYR A 149 12.77 -11.31 -21.10
CA TYR A 149 12.81 -10.45 -22.28
C TYR A 149 14.24 -10.23 -22.81
N VAL A 150 15.23 -10.08 -21.94
CA VAL A 150 16.66 -10.02 -22.33
C VAL A 150 17.04 -11.31 -23.08
N GLY A 151 16.63 -12.46 -22.56
CA GLY A 151 16.85 -13.73 -23.24
C GLY A 151 16.14 -13.82 -24.59
N LEU A 152 14.92 -13.29 -24.70
CA LEU A 152 14.18 -13.21 -25.96
C LEU A 152 14.94 -12.36 -26.99
N VAL A 153 15.39 -11.16 -26.61
CA VAL A 153 16.20 -10.28 -27.47
C VAL A 153 17.49 -10.97 -27.90
N ALA A 154 18.16 -11.69 -27.00
CA ALA A 154 19.37 -12.44 -27.33
C ALA A 154 19.12 -13.53 -28.39
N LEU A 155 17.97 -14.23 -28.32
CA LEU A 155 17.58 -15.23 -29.32
C LEU A 155 17.25 -14.57 -30.67
N ILE A 156 16.47 -13.49 -30.68
CA ILE A 156 16.14 -12.71 -31.88
C ILE A 156 17.42 -12.21 -32.56
N SER A 157 18.36 -11.66 -31.78
CA SER A 157 19.64 -11.16 -32.29
C SER A 157 20.52 -12.29 -32.83
N ARG A 158 20.57 -13.44 -32.15
CA ARG A 158 21.31 -14.60 -32.65
C ARG A 158 20.77 -15.05 -34.01
N GLU A 159 19.46 -15.14 -34.15
CA GLU A 159 18.82 -15.58 -35.40
C GLU A 159 19.07 -14.59 -36.54
N TYR A 160 18.97 -13.28 -36.28
CA TYR A 160 19.22 -12.25 -37.28
C TYR A 160 20.70 -12.18 -37.73
N TRP A 161 21.65 -12.21 -36.79
CA TRP A 161 23.07 -11.98 -37.10
C TRP A 161 23.87 -13.24 -37.42
N MET A 162 23.55 -14.39 -36.81
CA MET A 162 24.31 -15.63 -36.98
C MET A 162 23.70 -16.61 -37.98
N LEU A 163 22.45 -16.42 -38.38
CA LEU A 163 21.77 -17.23 -39.40
C LEU A 163 21.26 -16.36 -40.57
N PRO A 164 22.14 -15.55 -41.22
CA PRO A 164 21.75 -14.71 -42.33
C PRO A 164 21.29 -15.60 -43.50
N GLY A 165 19.97 -15.72 -43.68
CA GLY A 165 19.35 -16.54 -44.73
C GLY A 165 18.10 -17.32 -44.31
N SER A 166 17.79 -17.43 -43.01
CA SER A 166 16.55 -18.10 -42.55
C SER A 166 15.28 -17.33 -42.94
N GLY A 167 15.37 -16.00 -43.14
CA GLY A 167 14.24 -15.14 -43.47
C GLY A 167 13.20 -15.01 -42.33
N THR A 168 13.50 -15.57 -41.15
CA THR A 168 12.56 -15.71 -40.03
C THR A 168 12.43 -14.46 -39.16
N VAL A 169 13.45 -13.60 -39.12
CA VAL A 169 13.48 -12.37 -38.32
C VAL A 169 13.87 -11.19 -39.21
N SER A 170 13.02 -10.16 -39.26
CA SER A 170 13.31 -8.94 -40.02
C SER A 170 13.91 -7.81 -39.17
N LEU A 171 14.53 -6.84 -39.84
CA LEU A 171 15.12 -5.65 -39.20
C LEU A 171 14.11 -4.89 -38.30
N PRO A 172 12.85 -4.63 -38.71
CA PRO A 172 11.83 -4.05 -37.83
C PRO A 172 11.63 -4.80 -36.50
N VAL A 173 11.65 -6.14 -36.51
CA VAL A 173 11.50 -6.96 -35.28
C VAL A 173 12.67 -6.72 -34.34
N VAL A 174 13.90 -6.72 -34.86
CA VAL A 174 15.11 -6.46 -34.07
C VAL A 174 15.07 -5.04 -33.47
N VAL A 175 14.75 -4.03 -34.28
CA VAL A 175 14.68 -2.63 -33.82
C VAL A 175 13.64 -2.46 -32.72
N LEU A 176 12.41 -2.96 -32.93
CA LEU A 176 11.36 -2.91 -31.91
C LEU A 176 11.77 -3.66 -30.64
N ALA A 177 12.44 -4.80 -30.78
CA ALA A 177 12.89 -5.60 -29.64
C ALA A 177 13.88 -4.84 -28.74
N TYR A 178 14.85 -4.13 -29.34
CA TYR A 178 15.82 -3.31 -28.62
C TYR A 178 15.23 -2.01 -28.07
N VAL A 179 14.30 -1.36 -28.79
CA VAL A 179 13.59 -0.17 -28.27
C VAL A 179 12.80 -0.52 -27.01
N LEU A 180 12.05 -1.64 -27.03
CA LEU A 180 11.37 -2.14 -25.85
C LEU A 180 12.35 -2.54 -24.74
N LEU A 181 13.50 -3.12 -25.08
CA LEU A 181 14.52 -3.44 -24.07
C LEU A 181 15.00 -2.16 -23.36
N ALA A 182 15.28 -1.10 -24.12
CA ALA A 182 15.73 0.18 -23.58
C ALA A 182 14.67 0.82 -22.68
N ASP A 183 13.39 0.76 -23.07
CA ASP A 183 12.26 1.24 -22.24
C ASP A 183 12.16 0.45 -20.93
N LEU A 184 12.23 -0.89 -20.97
CA LEU A 184 12.23 -1.72 -19.77
C LEU A 184 13.42 -1.42 -18.84
N VAL A 185 14.62 -1.19 -19.38
CA VAL A 185 15.78 -0.75 -18.60
C VAL A 185 15.49 0.59 -17.92
N ALA A 186 14.94 1.57 -18.66
CA ALA A 186 14.60 2.87 -18.09
C ALA A 186 13.59 2.75 -16.94
N ILE A 187 12.55 1.92 -17.09
CA ILE A 187 11.56 1.62 -16.03
C ILE A 187 12.25 1.02 -14.78
N ILE A 188 13.15 0.06 -14.95
CA ILE A 188 13.87 -0.58 -13.83
C ILE A 188 14.78 0.42 -13.12
N VAL A 189 15.48 1.27 -13.88
CA VAL A 189 16.39 2.29 -13.32
C VAL A 189 15.61 3.27 -12.43
N VAL A 190 14.47 3.80 -12.91
CA VAL A 190 13.67 4.71 -12.09
C VAL A 190 12.97 3.99 -10.93
N ALA A 191 12.66 2.70 -11.08
CA ALA A 191 12.09 1.87 -10.01
C ALA A 191 13.08 1.56 -8.87
N HIS A 192 14.38 1.81 -9.06
CA HIS A 192 15.38 1.55 -8.04
C HIS A 192 15.06 2.30 -6.73
N PRO A 193 15.13 1.66 -5.54
CA PRO A 193 14.63 2.24 -4.29
C PRO A 193 15.22 3.62 -3.96
N THR A 194 16.50 3.84 -4.23
CA THR A 194 17.16 5.13 -4.00
C THR A 194 16.62 6.22 -4.92
N PHE A 195 16.39 5.92 -6.20
CA PHE A 195 15.87 6.89 -7.15
C PHE A 195 14.41 7.20 -6.83
N ARG A 196 13.59 6.17 -6.65
CA ARG A 196 12.16 6.31 -6.33
C ARG A 196 11.90 7.17 -5.10
N THR A 197 12.67 6.97 -4.03
CA THR A 197 12.46 7.73 -2.78
C THR A 197 12.89 9.18 -2.89
N LYS A 198 13.95 9.49 -3.65
CA LYS A 198 14.46 10.85 -3.84
C LYS A 198 13.68 11.65 -4.89
N MET A 199 13.29 10.99 -5.98
CA MET A 199 12.70 11.59 -7.18
C MET A 199 11.31 10.96 -7.46
N HIS A 200 10.44 10.97 -6.45
CA HIS A 200 9.15 10.27 -6.49
C HIS A 200 8.27 10.66 -7.69
N ASP A 201 8.15 11.95 -8.00
CA ASP A 201 7.31 12.43 -9.09
C ASP A 201 7.82 11.95 -10.47
N TYR A 202 9.14 11.95 -10.68
CA TYR A 202 9.75 11.43 -11.90
C TYR A 202 9.58 9.91 -12.00
N PHE A 203 9.79 9.20 -10.90
CA PHE A 203 9.50 7.76 -10.84
C PHE A 203 8.05 7.46 -11.23
N GLU A 204 7.08 8.15 -10.62
CA GLU A 204 5.67 7.86 -10.84
C GLU A 204 5.25 8.05 -12.31
N LEU A 205 5.73 9.13 -12.94
CA LEU A 205 5.42 9.44 -14.34
C LEU A 205 6.15 8.50 -15.30
N THR A 206 7.47 8.36 -15.18
CA THR A 206 8.27 7.52 -16.09
C THR A 206 7.86 6.06 -15.98
N HIS A 207 7.62 5.55 -14.77
CA HIS A 207 7.20 4.16 -14.58
C HIS A 207 5.79 3.91 -15.15
N ARG A 208 4.87 4.88 -15.06
CA ARG A 208 3.52 4.73 -15.62
C ARG A 208 3.51 4.78 -17.14
N PHE A 209 4.08 5.83 -17.72
CA PHE A 209 4.04 6.03 -19.17
C PHE A 209 5.01 5.08 -19.89
N GLY A 210 6.15 4.76 -19.29
CA GLY A 210 7.02 3.67 -19.73
C GLY A 210 6.27 2.35 -19.74
N ALA A 211 5.53 2.00 -18.69
CA ALA A 211 4.74 0.75 -18.70
C ALA A 211 3.67 0.73 -19.82
N TRP A 212 3.05 1.87 -20.17
CA TRP A 212 2.13 1.95 -21.29
C TRP A 212 2.83 1.78 -22.63
N LEU A 213 3.98 2.44 -22.79
CA LEU A 213 4.83 2.31 -23.95
C LEU A 213 5.30 0.87 -24.12
N ALA A 214 5.76 0.22 -23.05
CA ALA A 214 6.20 -1.17 -23.04
C ALA A 214 5.10 -2.13 -23.56
N VAL A 215 3.85 -1.96 -23.10
CA VAL A 215 2.72 -2.77 -23.57
C VAL A 215 2.41 -2.51 -25.04
N ALA A 216 2.42 -1.25 -25.47
CA ALA A 216 2.20 -0.89 -26.87
C ALA A 216 3.30 -1.45 -27.80
N LEU A 217 4.56 -1.31 -27.40
CA LEU A 217 5.71 -1.85 -28.11
C LEU A 217 5.68 -3.38 -28.15
N PHE A 218 5.34 -4.04 -27.04
CA PHE A 218 5.25 -5.50 -26.99
C PHE A 218 4.12 -6.03 -27.88
N LEU A 219 2.96 -5.38 -27.88
CA LEU A 219 1.86 -5.73 -28.78
C LEU A 219 2.27 -5.52 -30.25
N THR A 220 2.95 -4.41 -30.56
CA THR A 220 3.44 -4.14 -31.91
C THR A 220 4.47 -5.18 -32.35
N LEU A 221 5.43 -5.51 -31.47
CA LEU A 221 6.42 -6.56 -31.71
C LEU A 221 5.75 -7.92 -31.96
N LEU A 222 4.74 -8.28 -31.15
CA LEU A 222 3.98 -9.52 -31.32
C LEU A 222 3.27 -9.56 -32.67
N VAL A 223 2.63 -8.47 -33.09
CA VAL A 223 1.93 -8.39 -34.39
C VAL A 223 2.91 -8.46 -35.56
N VAL A 224 3.99 -7.68 -35.54
CA VAL A 224 5.00 -7.67 -36.62
C VAL A 224 5.70 -9.01 -36.74
N PHE A 225 6.04 -9.64 -35.61
CA PHE A 225 6.62 -10.99 -35.60
C PHE A 225 5.63 -12.05 -36.12
N SER A 226 4.36 -11.96 -35.69
CA SER A 226 3.30 -12.89 -36.14
C SER A 226 2.99 -12.78 -37.62
N ASP A 227 3.03 -11.56 -38.18
CA ASP A 227 2.81 -11.33 -39.61
C ASP A 227 3.92 -11.95 -40.48
N GLN A 228 5.15 -12.05 -39.97
CA GLN A 228 6.22 -12.77 -40.65
C GLN A 228 6.06 -14.28 -40.52
N ALA A 229 5.82 -14.76 -39.29
CA ALA A 229 5.71 -16.19 -39.01
C ALA A 229 4.51 -16.84 -39.72
N ARG A 230 3.38 -16.14 -39.87
CA ARG A 230 2.18 -16.70 -40.52
C ARG A 230 2.41 -17.10 -41.99
N HIS A 231 3.38 -16.50 -42.67
CA HIS A 231 3.67 -16.80 -44.07
C HIS A 231 4.26 -18.20 -44.25
N ALA A 232 4.91 -18.75 -43.22
CA ALA A 232 5.40 -20.13 -43.22
C ALA A 232 4.27 -21.16 -43.04
N GLU A 233 3.17 -20.78 -42.36
CA GLU A 233 2.01 -21.65 -42.09
C GLU A 233 0.82 -21.41 -43.04
N ASP A 234 0.94 -20.45 -43.96
CA ASP A 234 -0.13 -20.01 -44.89
C ASP A 234 -1.49 -19.75 -44.21
N VAL A 235 -1.46 -19.08 -43.06
CA VAL A 235 -2.66 -18.70 -42.30
C VAL A 235 -2.86 -17.19 -42.26
N SER A 236 -4.11 -16.75 -42.12
CA SER A 236 -4.42 -15.35 -41.88
C SER A 236 -3.82 -14.87 -40.54
N LEU A 237 -3.38 -13.62 -40.45
CA LEU A 237 -2.80 -13.02 -39.24
C LEU A 237 -3.68 -13.20 -37.99
N GLY A 238 -4.99 -12.98 -38.12
CA GLY A 238 -5.93 -13.14 -37.01
C GLY A 238 -5.96 -14.57 -36.46
N ARG A 239 -6.00 -15.59 -37.34
CA ARG A 239 -5.97 -17.00 -36.93
C ARG A 239 -4.65 -17.40 -36.27
N TYR A 240 -3.54 -16.80 -36.67
CA TYR A 240 -2.25 -17.05 -36.03
C TYR A 240 -2.21 -16.43 -34.62
N LEU A 241 -2.60 -15.15 -34.49
CA LEU A 241 -2.59 -14.43 -33.21
C LEU A 241 -3.43 -15.11 -32.12
N ILE A 242 -4.63 -15.59 -32.45
CA ILE A 242 -5.52 -16.23 -31.45
C ILE A 242 -4.97 -17.56 -30.92
N LYS A 243 -4.07 -18.23 -31.66
CA LYS A 243 -3.38 -19.44 -31.18
C LYS A 243 -2.28 -19.11 -30.16
N LEU A 244 -1.76 -17.88 -30.15
CA LEU A 244 -0.66 -17.48 -29.27
C LEU A 244 -1.16 -17.14 -27.87
N PRO A 245 -0.67 -17.82 -26.81
CA PRO A 245 -1.02 -17.48 -25.43
C PRO A 245 -0.64 -16.03 -25.08
N ALA A 246 0.52 -15.56 -25.56
CA ALA A 246 1.00 -14.19 -25.35
C ALA A 246 0.00 -13.11 -25.80
N PHE A 247 -0.76 -13.36 -26.89
CA PHE A 247 -1.77 -12.43 -27.38
C PHE A 247 -2.88 -12.19 -26.34
N TRP A 248 -3.43 -13.29 -25.79
CA TRP A 248 -4.46 -13.23 -24.75
C TRP A 248 -3.93 -12.61 -23.45
N ILE A 249 -2.71 -12.95 -23.06
CA ILE A 249 -2.06 -12.38 -21.87
C ILE A 249 -1.94 -10.85 -22.00
N VAL A 250 -1.49 -10.35 -23.15
CA VAL A 250 -1.39 -8.90 -23.41
C VAL A 250 -2.76 -8.24 -23.40
N LEU A 251 -3.78 -8.88 -23.97
CA LEU A 251 -5.14 -8.34 -23.95
C LEU A 251 -5.68 -8.21 -22.51
N VAL A 252 -5.39 -9.18 -21.64
CA VAL A 252 -5.70 -9.08 -20.21
C VAL A 252 -4.90 -7.95 -19.56
N ILE A 253 -3.61 -7.80 -19.86
CA ILE A 253 -2.79 -6.67 -19.36
C ILE A 253 -3.44 -5.34 -19.75
N VAL A 254 -3.79 -5.15 -21.03
CA VAL A 254 -4.46 -3.93 -21.51
C VAL A 254 -5.77 -3.69 -20.75
N ALA A 255 -6.61 -4.72 -20.59
CA ALA A 255 -7.86 -4.60 -19.84
C ALA A 255 -7.62 -4.20 -18.38
N THR A 256 -6.61 -4.77 -17.72
CA THR A 256 -6.26 -4.41 -16.32
C THR A 256 -5.72 -3.00 -16.19
N ILE A 257 -5.00 -2.49 -17.20
CA ILE A 257 -4.53 -1.10 -17.24
C ILE A 257 -5.72 -0.17 -17.43
N VAL A 258 -6.60 -0.45 -18.40
CA VAL A 258 -7.74 0.42 -18.77
C VAL A 258 -8.80 0.47 -17.67
N HIS A 259 -9.09 -0.65 -16.99
CA HIS A 259 -10.20 -0.75 -16.04
C HIS A 259 -10.21 0.36 -14.96
N PRO A 260 -9.12 0.66 -14.22
CA PRO A 260 -9.11 1.77 -13.27
C PRO A 260 -9.36 3.16 -13.88
N TRP A 261 -9.01 3.37 -15.15
CA TRP A 261 -9.24 4.63 -15.88
C TRP A 261 -10.68 4.81 -16.35
N LEU A 262 -11.39 3.72 -16.63
CA LEU A 262 -12.84 3.79 -16.88
C LEU A 262 -13.61 4.29 -15.65
N LEU A 263 -13.02 4.12 -14.46
CA LEU A 263 -13.55 4.59 -13.18
C LEU A 263 -12.96 5.96 -12.76
N LEU A 264 -12.26 6.66 -13.65
CA LEU A 264 -11.77 8.01 -13.42
C LEU A 264 -12.95 8.98 -13.30
N ARG A 265 -13.06 9.66 -12.17
CA ARG A 265 -14.13 10.62 -11.90
C ARG A 265 -13.57 11.88 -11.27
N ARG A 266 -14.11 13.02 -11.67
CA ARG A 266 -13.94 14.29 -10.93
C ARG A 266 -15.00 14.31 -9.85
N VAL A 267 -14.57 14.31 -8.59
CA VAL A 267 -15.44 14.27 -7.42
C VAL A 267 -15.43 15.62 -6.71
N LYS A 268 -16.59 16.01 -6.18
CA LYS A 268 -16.72 17.16 -5.29
C LYS A 268 -16.09 16.82 -3.94
N VAL A 269 -15.44 17.80 -3.34
CA VAL A 269 -14.76 17.69 -2.06
C VAL A 269 -15.09 18.94 -1.24
N TRP A 270 -15.39 18.76 0.04
CA TRP A 270 -15.56 19.88 0.96
C TRP A 270 -14.35 19.94 1.89
N PRO A 271 -13.45 20.91 1.68
CA PRO A 271 -12.31 21.08 2.55
C PRO A 271 -12.72 21.75 3.87
N GLU A 272 -12.28 21.16 4.98
CA GLU A 272 -12.31 21.75 6.31
C GLU A 272 -10.86 22.10 6.69
N TYR A 273 -10.59 23.39 6.86
CA TYR A 273 -9.29 23.87 7.31
C TYR A 273 -9.13 23.61 8.80
N LEU A 274 -8.16 22.77 9.18
CA LEU A 274 -7.87 22.48 10.58
C LEU A 274 -6.74 23.38 11.11
N SER A 275 -5.63 23.45 10.36
CA SER A 275 -4.45 24.22 10.73
C SER A 275 -3.52 24.43 9.53
N PRO A 276 -2.44 25.23 9.65
CA PRO A 276 -1.42 25.33 8.59
C PRO A 276 -0.72 24.01 8.25
N HIS A 277 -0.91 22.97 9.07
CA HIS A 277 -0.31 21.66 8.89
C HIS A 277 -1.28 20.60 8.35
N ALA A 278 -2.59 20.79 8.54
CA ALA A 278 -3.58 19.77 8.22
C ALA A 278 -4.90 20.36 7.71
N ALA A 279 -5.53 19.65 6.78
CA ALA A 279 -6.89 19.88 6.33
C ALA A 279 -7.63 18.54 6.29
N ARG A 280 -8.92 18.54 6.63
CA ARG A 280 -9.79 17.39 6.43
C ARG A 280 -10.57 17.60 5.14
N LEU A 281 -10.66 16.56 4.34
CA LEU A 281 -11.45 16.58 3.11
C LEU A 281 -12.65 15.65 3.31
N HIS A 282 -13.86 16.19 3.19
CA HIS A 282 -15.11 15.43 3.21
C HIS A 282 -15.52 15.04 1.80
N LEU A 283 -16.03 13.82 1.64
CA LEU A 283 -16.49 13.25 0.37
C LEU A 283 -17.77 12.43 0.61
N ASP A 284 -18.74 12.50 -0.31
CA ASP A 284 -20.04 11.83 -0.20
C ASP A 284 -20.35 10.90 -1.39
N HIS A 285 -19.44 10.81 -2.37
CA HIS A 285 -19.68 10.11 -3.63
C HIS A 285 -19.78 8.57 -3.52
N THR A 286 -19.47 8.00 -2.34
CA THR A 286 -19.57 6.57 -2.02
C THR A 286 -19.46 6.38 -0.51
N SER A 287 -19.79 5.18 -0.01
CA SER A 287 -19.45 4.78 1.35
C SER A 287 -18.00 4.30 1.48
N THR A 288 -17.42 4.47 2.66
CA THR A 288 -16.13 3.88 3.06
C THR A 288 -16.33 2.62 3.90
N ALA A 289 -15.26 1.87 4.12
CA ALA A 289 -15.21 0.77 5.08
C ALA A 289 -13.87 0.80 5.82
N PHE A 290 -13.72 -0.03 6.85
CA PHE A 290 -12.52 -0.08 7.65
C PHE A 290 -11.27 -0.37 6.81
N GLY A 291 -10.25 0.46 6.98
CA GLY A 291 -8.99 0.35 6.28
C GLY A 291 -9.05 0.65 4.79
N LYS A 292 -10.09 1.33 4.29
CA LYS A 292 -10.12 1.83 2.91
C LYS A 292 -9.21 3.05 2.72
N VAL A 293 -8.72 3.18 1.50
CA VAL A 293 -7.81 4.23 1.03
C VAL A 293 -8.34 4.76 -0.30
N ILE A 294 -8.33 6.08 -0.45
CA ILE A 294 -8.66 6.79 -1.68
C ILE A 294 -7.40 7.38 -2.30
N ALA A 295 -7.25 7.24 -3.62
CA ALA A 295 -6.22 7.94 -4.39
C ALA A 295 -6.82 9.21 -5.00
N LEU A 296 -6.24 10.36 -4.66
CA LEU A 296 -6.68 11.68 -5.11
C LEU A 296 -5.60 12.36 -5.94
N SER A 297 -6.02 13.13 -6.94
CA SER A 297 -5.13 13.97 -7.74
C SER A 297 -5.79 15.29 -8.12
N LYS A 298 -4.97 16.31 -8.41
CA LYS A 298 -5.44 17.57 -9.01
C LYS A 298 -5.58 17.46 -10.53
N HIS A 299 -4.86 16.52 -11.16
CA HIS A 299 -4.87 16.33 -12.61
C HIS A 299 -4.81 14.84 -12.95
N PRO A 300 -5.70 14.33 -13.82
CA PRO A 300 -5.88 12.88 -14.01
C PRO A 300 -4.62 12.15 -14.49
N LEU A 301 -3.76 12.83 -15.25
CA LEU A 301 -2.53 12.24 -15.80
C LEU A 301 -1.26 12.53 -14.98
N ARG A 302 -1.34 13.23 -13.84
CA ARG A 302 -0.17 13.59 -13.02
C ARG A 302 -0.06 12.68 -11.79
N THR A 303 0.50 13.21 -10.70
CA THR A 303 0.78 12.49 -9.47
C THR A 303 -0.48 12.16 -8.69
N TRP A 304 -0.51 10.97 -8.10
CA TRP A 304 -1.63 10.45 -7.32
C TRP A 304 -1.22 10.24 -5.87
N HIS A 305 -2.03 10.75 -4.95
CA HIS A 305 -1.74 10.73 -3.51
C HIS A 305 -2.79 9.91 -2.78
N SER A 306 -2.35 8.94 -1.98
CA SER A 306 -3.24 8.02 -1.28
C SER A 306 -3.52 8.50 0.14
N PHE A 307 -4.79 8.56 0.52
CA PHE A 307 -5.24 8.97 1.85
C PHE A 307 -6.18 7.92 2.43
N ALA A 308 -5.99 7.58 3.70
CA ALA A 308 -6.91 6.69 4.39
C ALA A 308 -8.23 7.40 4.67
N THR A 309 -9.31 6.64 4.53
CA THR A 309 -10.68 7.14 4.67
C THR A 309 -11.30 6.64 5.97
N PHE A 310 -12.06 7.49 6.64
CA PHE A 310 -12.83 7.15 7.84
C PHE A 310 -14.24 7.72 7.73
N PRO A 311 -15.25 7.06 8.31
CA PRO A 311 -16.64 7.50 8.16
C PRO A 311 -16.85 8.82 8.89
N ASP A 312 -17.73 9.66 8.34
CA ASP A 312 -18.26 10.80 9.06
C ASP A 312 -19.39 10.35 10.01
N PRO A 313 -19.73 11.13 11.05
CA PRO A 313 -20.76 10.76 12.03
C PRO A 313 -22.15 10.50 11.44
N ASP A 314 -22.42 11.06 10.24
CA ASP A 314 -23.67 10.87 9.49
C ASP A 314 -23.80 9.46 8.87
N GLY A 315 -22.71 8.68 8.82
CA GLY A 315 -22.63 7.34 8.23
C GLY A 315 -22.81 7.28 6.72
N LYS A 316 -23.00 8.41 6.04
CA LYS A 316 -23.27 8.50 4.60
C LYS A 316 -22.09 9.07 3.82
N SER A 317 -21.31 9.94 4.47
CA SER A 317 -20.09 10.51 3.90
C SER A 317 -18.85 9.94 4.60
N PHE A 318 -17.69 10.27 4.05
CA PHE A 318 -16.41 9.90 4.64
C PHE A 318 -15.41 11.02 4.47
N SER A 319 -14.43 10.99 5.36
CA SER A 319 -13.36 11.95 5.41
C SER A 319 -11.99 11.33 5.21
N CYS A 320 -11.05 12.15 4.78
CA CYS A 320 -9.63 11.86 4.90
C CYS A 320 -8.86 13.07 5.42
N ILE A 321 -7.81 12.84 6.19
CA ILE A 321 -6.92 13.90 6.68
C ILE A 321 -5.74 14.03 5.72
N VAL A 322 -5.57 15.24 5.18
CA VAL A 322 -4.40 15.64 4.39
C VAL A 322 -3.48 16.43 5.29
N SER A 323 -2.19 16.10 5.28
CA SER A 323 -1.22 16.81 6.10
C SER A 323 0.05 17.13 5.34
N LYS A 324 0.67 18.22 5.77
CA LYS A 324 1.78 18.84 5.07
C LYS A 324 3.00 17.91 5.07
N ALA A 325 3.27 17.30 3.93
CA ALA A 325 4.39 16.38 3.71
C ALA A 325 5.17 16.66 2.41
N GLY A 326 4.55 17.31 1.43
CA GLY A 326 5.14 17.68 0.15
C GLY A 326 4.27 18.64 -0.64
N ASP A 327 4.73 19.06 -1.82
CA ASP A 327 4.14 20.17 -2.58
C ASP A 327 2.66 19.99 -2.90
N TRP A 328 2.23 18.77 -3.19
CA TRP A 328 0.82 18.48 -3.46
C TRP A 328 -0.04 18.72 -2.22
N THR A 329 0.39 18.16 -1.07
CA THR A 329 -0.34 18.29 0.21
C THR A 329 -0.35 19.72 0.74
N THR A 330 0.78 20.42 0.66
CA THR A 330 0.89 21.85 1.02
C THR A 330 -0.09 22.67 0.22
N ARG A 331 -0.06 22.55 -1.12
CA ARG A 331 -1.00 23.24 -2.00
C ARG A 331 -2.45 22.79 -1.83
N CYS A 332 -2.71 21.59 -1.33
CA CYS A 332 -4.07 21.14 -1.03
C CYS A 332 -4.61 21.86 0.21
N ILE A 333 -3.78 22.03 1.25
CA ILE A 333 -4.13 22.74 2.48
C ILE A 333 -4.33 24.23 2.19
N ASP A 334 -3.41 24.84 1.44
CA ASP A 334 -3.43 26.30 1.20
C ASP A 334 -4.58 26.72 0.27
N GLN A 335 -4.84 25.94 -0.80
CA GLN A 335 -5.82 26.32 -1.83
C GLN A 335 -7.23 25.79 -1.57
N GLN A 336 -7.40 24.84 -0.66
CA GLN A 336 -8.69 24.25 -0.29
C GLN A 336 -9.55 23.89 -1.52
N PRO A 337 -9.10 22.93 -2.36
CA PRO A 337 -9.78 22.61 -3.61
C PRO A 337 -11.17 21.99 -3.36
N THR A 338 -12.16 22.42 -4.13
CA THR A 338 -13.55 21.90 -4.06
C THR A 338 -13.82 20.73 -5.01
N TYR A 339 -12.86 20.42 -5.90
CA TYR A 339 -12.93 19.29 -6.80
C TYR A 339 -11.56 18.63 -6.93
N LEU A 340 -11.55 17.30 -6.87
CA LEU A 340 -10.37 16.47 -7.10
C LEU A 340 -10.71 15.31 -8.04
N TRP A 341 -9.69 14.72 -8.65
CA TRP A 341 -9.81 13.51 -9.43
C TRP A 341 -9.60 12.30 -8.54
N LYS A 342 -10.44 11.29 -8.69
CA LYS A 342 -10.22 9.95 -8.18
C LYS A 342 -10.06 8.96 -9.34
N ARG A 343 -9.33 7.87 -9.10
CA ARG A 343 -9.19 6.76 -10.05
C ARG A 343 -9.47 5.42 -9.37
N GLY A 344 -10.17 4.53 -10.07
CA GLY A 344 -10.47 3.19 -9.57
C GLY A 344 -11.42 3.16 -8.37
N THR A 345 -11.50 1.98 -7.77
CA THR A 345 -12.23 1.71 -6.54
C THR A 345 -11.39 2.00 -5.31
N LEU A 346 -12.03 2.26 -4.16
CA LEU A 346 -11.33 2.35 -2.88
C LEU A 346 -10.57 1.05 -2.59
N MET A 347 -9.27 1.16 -2.31
CA MET A 347 -8.40 0.02 -2.02
C MET A 347 -8.32 -0.22 -0.51
N TYR A 348 -8.18 -1.47 -0.09
CA TYR A 348 -7.80 -1.76 1.29
C TYR A 348 -6.33 -1.46 1.51
N GLY A 349 -6.04 -0.67 2.54
CA GLY A 349 -4.71 -0.44 3.08
C GLY A 349 -4.33 -1.52 4.09
N PHE A 350 -3.06 -1.53 4.49
CA PHE A 350 -2.51 -2.58 5.36
C PHE A 350 -3.25 -2.70 6.70
N ILE A 351 -3.80 -1.60 7.24
CA ILE A 351 -4.52 -1.60 8.52
C ILE A 351 -5.71 -2.57 8.50
N HIS A 352 -6.29 -2.86 7.33
CA HIS A 352 -7.41 -3.79 7.21
C HIS A 352 -7.09 -5.18 7.75
N VAL A 353 -5.83 -5.64 7.65
CA VAL A 353 -5.41 -6.95 8.18
C VAL A 353 -5.49 -7.02 9.70
N MET A 354 -5.63 -5.90 10.41
CA MET A 354 -5.75 -5.91 11.86
C MET A 354 -7.04 -6.57 12.34
N ARG A 355 -8.04 -6.76 11.47
CA ARG A 355 -9.30 -7.46 11.77
C ARG A 355 -9.10 -8.90 12.26
N VAL A 356 -8.00 -9.55 11.86
CA VAL A 356 -7.74 -10.94 12.27
C VAL A 356 -7.31 -11.03 13.74
N PHE A 357 -6.97 -9.93 14.42
CA PHE A 357 -6.52 -9.92 15.81
C PHE A 357 -7.65 -9.57 16.78
N ARG A 358 -7.63 -10.20 17.96
CA ARG A 358 -8.65 -10.05 19.02
C ARG A 358 -8.45 -8.78 19.84
N ARG A 359 -7.20 -8.35 20.03
CA ARG A 359 -6.82 -7.17 20.80
C ARG A 359 -5.66 -6.46 20.10
N VAL A 360 -5.84 -5.18 19.78
CA VAL A 360 -4.89 -4.41 18.98
C VAL A 360 -4.45 -3.15 19.70
N VAL A 361 -3.14 -2.91 19.79
CA VAL A 361 -2.61 -1.60 20.21
C VAL A 361 -2.25 -0.82 18.96
N ILE A 362 -2.71 0.43 18.88
CA ILE A 362 -2.39 1.35 17.80
C ILE A 362 -1.31 2.31 18.29
N VAL A 363 -0.17 2.35 17.61
CA VAL A 363 0.91 3.31 17.85
C VAL A 363 0.97 4.24 16.67
N THR A 364 0.65 5.51 16.87
CA THR A 364 0.52 6.45 15.76
C THR A 364 1.11 7.82 16.06
N THR A 365 1.53 8.53 15.02
CA THR A 365 2.04 9.90 15.14
C THR A 365 1.41 10.85 14.16
N GLY A 366 1.08 12.05 14.62
CA GLY A 366 0.45 13.06 13.76
C GLY A 366 -0.76 12.52 13.04
N SER A 367 -0.82 12.75 11.73
CA SER A 367 -1.94 12.40 10.86
C SER A 367 -2.06 10.92 10.58
N GLY A 368 -1.11 10.10 11.07
CA GLY A 368 -1.28 8.65 11.13
C GLY A 368 -2.51 8.23 11.94
N ILE A 369 -3.13 9.14 12.70
CA ILE A 369 -4.42 8.88 13.37
C ILE A 369 -5.57 8.68 12.38
N GLY A 370 -5.53 9.31 11.19
CA GLY A 370 -6.60 9.22 10.18
C GLY A 370 -6.97 7.79 9.79
N PRO A 371 -6.00 6.93 9.39
CA PRO A 371 -6.27 5.51 9.15
C PRO A 371 -6.86 4.79 10.36
N CYS A 372 -6.49 5.16 11.59
CA CYS A 372 -6.98 4.54 12.82
C CYS A 372 -8.45 4.84 13.05
N LEU A 373 -8.91 6.05 12.70
CA LEU A 373 -10.32 6.45 12.79
C LEU A 373 -11.22 5.61 11.87
N SER A 374 -10.67 4.92 10.86
CA SER A 374 -11.46 4.04 9.99
C SER A 374 -12.11 2.89 10.76
N TRP A 375 -11.59 2.51 11.94
CA TRP A 375 -12.22 1.53 12.84
C TRP A 375 -13.62 1.95 13.30
N LEU A 376 -13.94 3.24 13.29
CA LEU A 376 -15.29 3.73 13.64
C LEU A 376 -16.36 3.26 12.65
N SER A 377 -15.97 2.75 11.47
CA SER A 377 -16.91 2.13 10.51
C SER A 377 -17.30 0.70 10.88
N GLU A 378 -16.62 0.07 11.85
CA GLU A 378 -16.86 -1.30 12.26
C GLU A 378 -17.60 -1.33 13.60
N LYS A 379 -18.83 -1.87 13.58
CA LYS A 379 -19.61 -2.08 14.80
C LYS A 379 -18.97 -3.13 15.71
N ASP A 380 -18.57 -4.27 15.12
CA ASP A 380 -17.99 -5.41 15.83
C ASP A 380 -16.45 -5.39 15.77
N ARG A 381 -15.86 -4.25 16.09
CA ARG A 381 -14.39 -4.08 16.10
C ARG A 381 -13.77 -4.75 17.33
N PRO A 382 -12.54 -5.30 17.21
CA PRO A 382 -11.81 -5.78 18.38
C PRO A 382 -11.55 -4.63 19.36
N PRO A 383 -11.50 -4.92 20.67
CA PRO A 383 -10.96 -3.99 21.66
C PRO A 383 -9.60 -3.47 21.22
N LEU A 384 -9.39 -2.17 21.38
CA LEU A 384 -8.12 -1.54 21.04
C LEU A 384 -7.74 -0.44 22.03
N ARG A 385 -6.43 -0.16 22.10
CA ARG A 385 -5.86 1.00 22.80
C ARG A 385 -5.06 1.85 21.83
N VAL A 386 -5.06 3.17 22.02
CA VAL A 386 -4.39 4.14 21.15
C VAL A 386 -3.27 4.83 21.92
N LEU A 387 -2.05 4.72 21.40
CA LEU A 387 -0.91 5.54 21.77
C LEU A 387 -0.63 6.53 20.62
N TRP A 388 -0.96 7.80 20.84
CA TRP A 388 -0.88 8.85 19.82
C TRP A 388 0.04 9.97 20.26
N GLN A 389 1.13 10.18 19.51
CA GLN A 389 2.07 11.28 19.74
C GLN A 389 1.98 12.32 18.63
N THR A 390 1.67 13.57 18.99
CA THR A 390 1.61 14.67 18.01
C THR A 390 1.93 16.03 18.62
N ARG A 391 2.08 17.06 17.78
CA ARG A 391 2.34 18.44 18.23
C ARG A 391 1.02 19.19 18.35
N ASN A 392 0.72 19.73 19.52
CA ASN A 392 -0.50 20.49 19.83
C ASN A 392 -1.76 19.82 19.25
N PRO A 393 -2.14 18.60 19.66
CA PRO A 393 -3.21 17.80 19.04
C PRO A 393 -4.50 18.61 18.83
N SER A 394 -4.94 19.33 19.87
CA SER A 394 -6.13 20.19 19.83
C SER A 394 -6.04 21.31 18.79
N ARG A 395 -4.90 22.01 18.71
CA ARG A 395 -4.68 23.11 17.75
C ARG A 395 -4.47 22.62 16.32
N THR A 396 -3.91 21.42 16.14
CA THR A 396 -3.53 20.90 14.81
C THR A 396 -4.71 20.20 14.12
N TYR A 397 -5.51 19.43 14.87
CA TYR A 397 -6.59 18.60 14.32
C TYR A 397 -8.00 18.99 14.77
N GLY A 398 -8.12 19.90 15.74
CA GLY A 398 -9.42 20.34 16.25
C GLY A 398 -10.07 19.37 17.24
N LYS A 399 -11.08 19.86 17.97
CA LYS A 399 -11.80 19.10 19.00
C LYS A 399 -12.53 17.88 18.42
N ASP A 400 -13.04 17.99 17.19
CA ASP A 400 -13.83 16.92 16.57
C ASP A 400 -13.00 15.66 16.32
N VAL A 401 -11.78 15.81 15.80
CA VAL A 401 -10.86 14.68 15.63
C VAL A 401 -10.50 14.06 16.99
N LEU A 402 -10.26 14.88 18.03
CA LEU A 402 -9.99 14.37 19.37
C LEU A 402 -11.18 13.59 19.94
N ASN A 403 -12.40 14.05 19.69
CA ASN A 403 -13.62 13.35 20.10
C ASN A 403 -13.75 12.01 19.37
N LEU A 404 -13.44 11.95 18.07
CA LEU A 404 -13.39 10.68 17.33
C LEU A 404 -12.32 9.73 17.89
N VAL A 405 -11.17 10.24 18.34
CA VAL A 405 -10.14 9.41 19.00
C VAL A 405 -10.64 8.86 20.34
N ARG A 406 -11.39 9.65 21.13
CA ARG A 406 -11.99 9.17 22.39
C ARG A 406 -13.13 8.17 22.18
N GLN A 407 -13.86 8.29 21.07
CA GLN A 407 -14.81 7.25 20.66
C GLN A 407 -14.09 5.96 20.24
N LEU A 408 -12.91 6.10 19.62
CA LEU A 408 -12.08 4.98 19.20
C LEU A 408 -11.49 4.23 20.41
N ASP A 409 -10.91 4.95 21.37
CA ASP A 409 -10.40 4.43 22.64
C ASP A 409 -10.87 5.35 23.77
N PRO A 410 -11.70 4.87 24.73
CA PRO A 410 -12.16 5.67 25.86
C PRO A 410 -11.03 6.21 26.75
N ASN A 411 -9.87 5.55 26.78
CA ASN A 411 -8.69 6.01 27.52
C ASN A 411 -7.42 6.04 26.63
N PRO A 412 -7.37 6.97 25.65
CA PRO A 412 -6.28 7.06 24.71
C PRO A 412 -5.06 7.74 25.35
N LEU A 413 -3.87 7.18 25.12
CA LEU A 413 -2.61 7.75 25.54
C LEU A 413 -2.16 8.82 24.54
N ILE A 414 -2.55 10.07 24.77
CA ILE A 414 -2.25 11.21 23.90
C ILE A 414 -1.05 11.99 24.44
N ILE A 415 0.01 12.09 23.64
CA ILE A 415 1.26 12.76 23.98
C ILE A 415 1.40 14.04 23.14
N ASP A 416 1.33 15.19 23.81
CA ASP A 416 1.62 16.48 23.19
C ASP A 416 3.12 16.81 23.23
N THR A 417 3.76 16.59 22.09
CA THR A 417 5.20 16.85 21.88
C THR A 417 5.59 18.33 22.01
N ASN A 418 4.62 19.25 21.98
CA ASN A 418 4.91 20.67 22.23
C ASN A 418 5.28 20.91 23.71
N SER A 419 4.66 20.16 24.63
CA SER A 419 4.93 20.25 26.08
C SER A 419 5.92 19.19 26.57
N SER A 420 5.88 17.97 26.05
CA SER A 420 6.70 16.85 26.53
C SER A 420 8.03 16.68 25.78
N GLY A 421 8.19 17.35 24.63
CA GLY A 421 9.16 16.93 23.62
C GLY A 421 8.75 15.60 22.97
N ARG A 422 9.58 15.09 22.06
CA ARG A 422 9.37 13.76 21.45
C ARG A 422 9.88 12.68 22.39
N LEU A 423 9.00 11.76 22.76
CA LEU A 423 9.31 10.62 23.62
C LEU A 423 9.58 9.37 22.77
N ASP A 424 10.34 8.42 23.34
CA ASP A 424 10.53 7.11 22.73
C ASP A 424 9.26 6.29 22.88
N MET A 425 8.67 5.92 21.74
CA MET A 425 7.37 5.23 21.71
C MET A 425 7.48 3.74 22.06
N VAL A 426 8.68 3.16 21.98
CA VAL A 426 8.88 1.71 22.16
C VAL A 426 8.54 1.24 23.58
N PRO A 427 9.05 1.86 24.66
CA PRO A 427 8.76 1.39 26.01
C PRO A 427 7.28 1.54 26.39
N MET A 428 6.67 2.69 26.05
CA MET A 428 5.25 2.92 26.26
C MET A 428 4.38 1.92 25.49
N ALA A 429 4.75 1.60 24.24
CA ALA A 429 4.05 0.58 23.47
C ALA A 429 4.18 -0.81 24.12
N ARG A 430 5.34 -1.18 24.67
CA ARG A 430 5.53 -2.46 25.38
C ARG A 430 4.69 -2.55 26.65
N GLU A 431 4.65 -1.49 27.44
CA GLU A 431 3.84 -1.42 28.65
C GLU A 431 2.35 -1.54 28.31
N LEU A 432 1.88 -0.76 27.33
CA LEU A 432 0.49 -0.80 26.87
C LEU A 432 0.11 -2.18 26.29
N VAL A 433 1.03 -2.85 25.59
CA VAL A 433 0.83 -4.22 25.09
C VAL A 433 0.67 -5.22 26.24
N ARG A 434 1.45 -5.10 27.32
CA ARG A 434 1.37 -5.98 28.49
C ARG A 434 0.08 -5.75 29.28
N GLU A 435 -0.24 -4.50 29.57
CA GLU A 435 -1.44 -4.11 30.32
C GLU A 435 -2.72 -4.51 29.58
N PHE A 436 -2.74 -4.30 28.26
CA PHE A 436 -3.90 -4.61 27.43
C PHE A 436 -3.97 -6.08 26.98
N ASP A 437 -2.90 -6.86 27.22
CA ASP A 437 -2.73 -8.22 26.69
C ASP A 437 -3.00 -8.25 25.17
N ALA A 438 -2.26 -7.39 24.45
CA ALA A 438 -2.47 -7.16 23.02
C ALA A 438 -1.88 -8.30 22.17
N GLU A 439 -2.64 -8.78 21.18
CA GLU A 439 -2.16 -9.79 20.24
C GLU A 439 -1.27 -9.20 19.13
N ALA A 440 -1.50 -7.93 18.79
CA ALA A 440 -0.81 -7.24 17.72
C ALA A 440 -0.71 -5.74 17.96
N VAL A 441 0.34 -5.13 17.39
CA VAL A 441 0.56 -3.69 17.37
C VAL A 441 0.50 -3.17 15.94
N CYS A 442 -0.37 -2.20 15.68
CA CYS A 442 -0.45 -1.48 14.42
C CYS A 442 0.30 -0.15 14.54
N VAL A 443 1.38 0.01 13.79
CA VAL A 443 2.24 1.21 13.82
C VAL A 443 1.99 2.07 12.59
N ILE A 444 1.53 3.30 12.78
CA ILE A 444 1.26 4.26 11.70
C ILE A 444 2.01 5.56 11.97
N SER A 445 3.20 5.66 11.41
CA SER A 445 4.08 6.82 11.60
C SER A 445 4.90 7.11 10.33
N ASN A 446 5.90 7.97 10.43
CA ASN A 446 6.90 8.18 9.39
C ASN A 446 7.75 6.91 9.17
N PRO A 447 8.49 6.80 8.05
CA PRO A 447 9.26 5.60 7.72
C PRO A 447 10.29 5.17 8.76
N VAL A 448 10.96 6.14 9.40
CA VAL A 448 12.04 5.87 10.35
C VAL A 448 11.47 5.30 11.64
N LEU A 449 10.49 5.98 12.22
CA LEU A 449 9.88 5.55 13.48
C LEU A 449 9.11 4.24 13.31
N THR A 450 8.39 4.08 12.19
CA THR A 450 7.67 2.82 11.88
C THR A 450 8.63 1.64 11.87
N LYS A 451 9.77 1.75 11.15
CA LYS A 451 10.78 0.69 11.10
C LYS A 451 11.37 0.39 12.48
N LYS A 452 11.71 1.44 13.26
CA LYS A 452 12.24 1.28 14.62
C LYS A 452 11.27 0.52 15.52
N VAL A 453 10.02 0.98 15.62
CA VAL A 453 9.02 0.40 16.54
C VAL A 453 8.65 -1.02 16.12
N VAL A 454 8.42 -1.27 14.83
CA VAL A 454 8.11 -2.62 14.34
C VAL A 454 9.27 -3.58 14.62
N PHE A 455 10.51 -3.17 14.34
CA PHE A 455 11.70 -3.98 14.61
C PHE A 455 11.84 -4.32 16.09
N GLU A 456 11.80 -3.32 16.97
CA GLU A 456 12.00 -3.49 18.40
C GLU A 456 10.92 -4.36 19.06
N LEU A 457 9.66 -4.27 18.58
CA LEU A 457 8.57 -5.11 19.07
C LEU A 457 8.65 -6.53 18.51
N GLU A 458 8.89 -6.72 17.20
CA GLU A 458 9.00 -8.06 16.62
C GLU A 458 10.23 -8.83 17.12
N ALA A 459 11.35 -8.14 17.38
CA ALA A 459 12.54 -8.71 18.00
C ALA A 459 12.27 -9.21 19.43
N SER A 460 11.34 -8.55 20.12
CA SER A 460 10.84 -8.90 21.46
C SER A 460 9.73 -9.95 21.45
N GLY A 461 9.33 -10.44 20.27
CA GLY A 461 8.27 -11.44 20.11
C GLY A 461 6.84 -10.89 20.00
N VAL A 462 6.66 -9.57 20.16
CA VAL A 462 5.37 -8.90 19.99
C VAL A 462 5.09 -8.70 18.49
N PRO A 463 3.96 -9.20 17.96
CA PRO A 463 3.60 -8.98 16.56
C PRO A 463 3.36 -7.50 16.30
N ALA A 464 4.17 -6.90 15.43
CA ALA A 464 4.01 -5.51 15.04
C ALA A 464 3.94 -5.39 13.52
N PHE A 465 3.08 -4.50 13.04
CA PHE A 465 2.79 -4.30 11.64
C PHE A 465 2.79 -2.80 11.34
N GLY A 466 3.33 -2.42 10.19
CA GLY A 466 3.38 -1.03 9.76
C GLY A 466 3.34 -0.91 8.25
N PRO A 467 2.98 0.27 7.72
CA PRO A 467 2.90 0.48 6.29
C PRO A 467 4.27 0.28 5.63
N ILE A 468 4.23 -0.18 4.39
CA ILE A 468 5.40 -0.19 3.52
C ILE A 468 5.38 1.15 2.79
N PHE A 469 6.52 1.83 2.81
CA PHE A 469 6.71 3.06 2.05
C PHE A 469 7.19 2.68 0.66
N ASP A 470 6.29 2.05 -0.10
CA ASP A 470 6.54 1.59 -1.46
C ASP A 470 5.64 2.21 -2.52
N SER A 471 5.09 3.40 -2.22
CA SER A 471 4.45 4.31 -3.16
C SER A 471 5.21 4.40 -4.48
#